data_AF-A0A3M1C4A5-F1
#
_entry.id   AF-A0A3M1C4A5-F1
#
_cell.length_a   1.000
_cell.length_b   1.000
_cell.length_c   1.000
_cell.angle_alpha   90.00
_cell.angle_beta   90.00
_cell.angle_gamma   90.00
#
_symmetry.space_group_name_H-M   'P 1'
#
loop_
_entity.id
_entity.type
_entity.pdbx_description
1 polymer ?
#
loop_
_entity_poly.entity_id
_entity_poly.type
_entity_poly.pdbx_seq_one_letter_code
_entity_poly.pdbx_strand_id
1 'polypeptide(L)' 'IYPNPANDRVYLSLQNHTENFIYTLTDVTGKQVLNGISSGSTLSIDTSSLPGGLYILNIVGHSLNEYYKVVINH' A
#
# COMPACT_ATOMS: atom_id res chain seq x y z
N ILE A 1 5.87 -5.82 -3.77
CA ILE A 1 5.54 -4.37 -3.84
C ILE A 1 6.61 -3.66 -4.68
N TYR A 2 6.21 -2.80 -5.61
CA TYR A 2 7.13 -2.11 -6.53
C TYR A 2 6.46 -0.88 -7.16
N PRO A 3 7.23 0.09 -7.67
CA PRO A 3 8.63 0.30 -7.33
C PRO A 3 8.79 0.71 -5.85
N ASN A 4 10.00 0.57 -5.32
CA ASN A 4 10.37 1.06 -4.00
C ASN A 4 11.86 1.45 -4.04
N PRO A 5 12.21 2.74 -4.07
CA PRO A 5 11.33 3.91 -3.89
C PRO A 5 10.31 4.12 -5.02
N ALA A 6 9.17 4.73 -4.71
CA ALA A 6 8.13 5.13 -5.65
C ALA A 6 8.07 6.66 -5.80
N ASN A 7 7.68 7.14 -6.98
CA ASN A 7 7.39 8.57 -7.19
C ASN A 7 5.87 8.80 -7.11
N ASP A 8 5.16 8.47 -8.19
CA ASP A 8 3.72 8.76 -8.29
C ASP A 8 2.80 7.59 -7.93
N ARG A 9 3.29 6.35 -8.04
CA ARG A 9 2.48 5.16 -7.84
C ARG A 9 3.25 4.01 -7.22
N VAL A 10 2.54 3.24 -6.40
CA VAL A 10 2.99 1.98 -5.81
C VAL A 10 2.06 0.85 -6.23
N TYR A 11 2.63 -0.27 -6.63
CA TYR A 11 1.93 -1.48 -7.00
C TYR A 11 2.24 -2.61 -6.02
N LEU A 12 1.22 -3.36 -5.65
CA LEU A 12 1.35 -4.59 -4.90
C LEU A 12 0.69 -5.73 -5.68
N SER A 13 1.39 -6.86 -5.78
CA SER A 13 0.82 -8.09 -6.31
C SER A 13 0.79 -9.14 -5.21
N LEU A 14 -0.41 -9.63 -4.92
CA LEU A 14 -0.71 -10.68 -3.95
C LEU A 14 -0.92 -11.98 -4.72
N GLN A 15 0.07 -12.88 -4.68
CA GLN A 15 -0.04 -14.15 -5.41
C GLN A 15 -1.21 -14.98 -4.88
N ASN A 16 -2.02 -15.51 -5.80
CA ASN A 16 -3.16 -16.39 -5.49
C ASN A 16 -4.21 -15.78 -4.55
N HIS A 17 -4.27 -14.45 -4.42
CA HIS A 17 -5.34 -13.77 -3.67
C HIS A 17 -6.46 -13.33 -4.63
N THR A 18 -7.68 -13.77 -4.35
CA THR A 18 -8.86 -13.47 -5.19
C THR A 18 -9.98 -12.78 -4.43
N GLU A 19 -9.84 -12.63 -3.12
CA GLU A 19 -10.86 -12.03 -2.25
C GLU A 19 -10.68 -10.51 -2.14
N ASN A 20 -11.65 -9.87 -1.50
CA ASN A 20 -11.54 -8.47 -1.15
C ASN A 20 -10.60 -8.31 0.04
N PHE A 21 -9.80 -7.25 0.02
CA PHE A 21 -8.93 -6.86 1.12
C PHE A 21 -9.00 -5.35 1.34
N ILE A 22 -8.76 -4.96 2.58
CA ILE A 22 -8.61 -3.57 3.00
C ILE A 22 -7.12 -3.25 2.92
N TYR A 23 -6.78 -2.10 2.36
CA TYR A 23 -5.45 -1.55 2.43
C TYR A 23 -5.46 -0.25 3.22
N THR A 24 -4.42 -0.04 4.02
CA THR A 24 -4.20 1.19 4.79
C THR A 24 -2.75 1.60 4.67
N LEU A 25 -2.51 2.85 4.27
CA LEU A 25 -1.17 3.45 4.23
C LEU A 25 -1.04 4.43 5.40
N THR A 26 -0.03 4.26 6.24
CA THR A 26 0.29 5.16 7.34
C THR A 26 1.69 5.75 7.18
N ASP A 27 1.87 7.00 7.61
CA ASP A 27 3.20 7.60 7.73
C ASP A 27 3.95 7.10 8.98
N VAL A 28 5.21 7.53 9.14
CA VAL A 28 6.06 7.16 10.30
C VAL A 28 5.52 7.62 11.65
N THR A 29 4.61 8.59 11.69
CA THR A 29 3.97 9.04 12.93
C THR A 29 2.78 8.18 13.32
N GLY A 30 2.38 7.24 12.45
CA GLY A 30 1.20 6.40 12.60
C GLY A 30 -0.08 7.04 12.04
N LYS A 31 0.02 8.21 11.41
CA LYS A 31 -1.14 8.85 10.79
C LYS A 31 -1.54 8.08 9.53
N GLN A 32 -2.80 7.70 9.43
CA GLN A 32 -3.39 7.14 8.22
C GLN A 32 -3.50 8.22 7.14
N VAL A 33 -2.84 7.99 6.00
CA VAL A 33 -2.83 8.93 4.87
C VAL A 33 -3.72 8.46 3.71
N LEU A 34 -3.84 7.15 3.51
CA LEU A 34 -4.73 6.55 2.52
C LEU A 34 -5.33 5.25 3.05
N ASN A 35 -6.52 4.91 2.60
CA ASN A 35 -7.14 3.61 2.85
C ASN A 35 -8.17 3.31 1.76
N GLY A 36 -8.53 2.04 1.63
CA GLY A 36 -9.60 1.62 0.74
C GLY A 36 -9.80 0.11 0.73
N ILE A 37 -10.76 -0.33 -0.08
CA ILE A 37 -11.01 -1.75 -0.36
C ILE A 37 -10.58 -2.01 -1.80
N SER A 38 -9.89 -3.12 -2.01
CA SER A 38 -9.53 -3.61 -3.34
C SER A 38 -9.89 -5.09 -3.46
N SER A 39 -9.95 -5.58 -4.69
CA SER A 39 -10.32 -6.95 -5.01
C SER A 39 -9.32 -7.56 -6.00
N GLY A 40 -9.16 -8.87 -5.93
CA GLY A 40 -8.25 -9.61 -6.79
C GLY A 40 -6.80 -9.58 -6.29
N SER A 41 -5.86 -9.77 -7.21
CA SER A 41 -4.45 -10.04 -6.87
C SER A 41 -3.52 -8.84 -7.03
N THR A 42 -4.05 -7.67 -7.39
CA THR A 42 -3.23 -6.48 -7.67
C THR A 42 -3.84 -5.22 -7.07
N LEU A 43 -3.01 -4.41 -6.42
CA LEU A 43 -3.36 -3.09 -5.91
C LEU A 43 -2.47 -2.04 -6.58
N SER A 44 -3.07 -0.90 -6.94
CA SER A 44 -2.38 0.31 -7.39
C SER A 44 -2.77 1.46 -6.47
N ILE A 45 -1.78 2.10 -5.85
CA ILE A 45 -1.96 3.25 -4.97
C ILE A 45 -1.34 4.47 -5.65
N ASP A 46 -2.10 5.55 -5.78
CA ASP A 46 -1.59 6.86 -6.19
C ASP A 46 -0.92 7.54 -4.99
N THR A 47 0.37 7.86 -5.14
CA THR A 47 1.22 8.50 -4.13
C THR A 47 1.70 9.88 -4.56
N SER A 48 1.24 10.39 -5.71
CA SER A 48 1.69 11.66 -6.31
C SER A 48 1.46 12.87 -5.40
N SER A 49 0.43 12.83 -4.55
CA SER A 49 0.09 13.90 -3.61
C SER A 49 0.68 13.73 -2.22
N LEU A 50 1.36 12.61 -1.93
CA LEU A 50 1.93 12.33 -0.62
C LEU A 50 3.35 12.90 -0.51
N PRO A 51 3.75 13.51 0.61
CA PRO A 51 5.13 13.97 0.79
C PRO A 51 6.15 12.82 0.68
N GLY A 52 7.36 13.14 0.21
CA GLY A 52 8.48 12.19 0.20
C GLY A 52 8.81 11.72 1.62
N GLY A 53 9.02 10.41 1.79
CA GLY A 53 9.23 9.84 3.10
C GLY A 53 8.97 8.34 3.18
N LEU A 54 8.94 7.84 4.41
CA LEU A 54 8.72 6.44 4.74
C LEU A 54 7.26 6.21 5.16
N TYR A 55 6.68 5.14 4.64
CA TYR A 55 5.30 4.75 4.90
C TYR A 55 5.21 3.24 5.15
N ILE A 56 4.16 2.84 5.87
CA ILE A 56 3.79 1.45 6.08
C ILE A 56 2.46 1.20 5.39
N LEU A 57 2.45 0.27 4.44
CA LEU A 57 1.25 -0.26 3.82
C LEU A 57 0.83 -1.52 4.56
N ASN A 58 -0.33 -1.50 5.18
CA ASN A 58 -0.98 -2.65 5.78
C ASN A 58 -2.06 -3.20 4.83
N ILE A 59 -2.11 -4.52 4.68
CA ILE A 59 -3.09 -5.25 3.88
C ILE A 59 -3.80 -6.25 4.78
N VAL A 60 -5.11 -6.12 4.91
CA VAL A 60 -5.96 -6.96 5.76
C VAL A 60 -7.06 -7.61 4.91
N GLY A 61 -7.04 -8.93 4.79
CA GLY A 61 -8.09 -9.76 4.18
C GLY A 61 -8.54 -10.87 5.12
N HIS A 62 -9.33 -11.83 4.62
CA HIS A 62 -9.88 -12.91 5.45
C HIS A 62 -8.82 -13.76 6.16
N SER A 63 -7.70 -14.05 5.49
CA SER A 63 -6.58 -14.83 6.05
C SER A 63 -5.23 -14.16 5.77
N LEU A 64 -5.25 -12.85 5.54
CA LEU A 64 -4.12 -12.05 5.12
C LEU A 64 -3.97 -10.87 6.08
N ASN A 65 -2.80 -10.71 6.69
CA ASN A 65 -2.42 -9.51 7.43
C ASN A 65 -0.93 -9.24 7.20
N GLU A 66 -0.62 -8.42 6.20
CA GLU A 66 0.74 -8.18 5.74
C GLU A 66 1.12 -6.71 5.78
N TYR A 67 2.37 -6.45 6.15
CA TYR A 67 2.92 -5.11 6.24
C TYR A 67 4.06 -4.94 5.24
N TYR A 68 4.02 -3.85 4.48
CA TYR A 68 5.02 -3.49 3.49
C TYR A 68 5.58 -2.11 3.79
N LYS A 69 6.91 -2.03 3.82
CA LYS A 69 7.63 -0.76 3.88
C LYS A 69 7.64 -0.10 2.51
N VAL A 70 7.18 1.13 2.41
CA VAL A 70 7.14 1.92 1.17
C VAL A 70 7.96 3.19 1.36
N VAL A 71 8.90 3.46 0.46
CA VAL A 71 9.62 4.72 0.38
C VAL A 71 9.07 5.51 -0.80
N ILE A 72 8.67 6.75 -0.57
CA ILE A 72 8.23 7.68 -1.61
C ILE A 72 9.30 8.75 -1.79
N ASN A 73 9.74 8.98 -3.03
CA ASN A 73 10.66 10.04 -3.42
C ASN A 73 9.91 11.06 -4.28
N HIS A 74 10.00 12.34 -3.92
CA HIS A 74 9.58 13.48 -4.72
C HIS A 74 10.74 14.46 -4.84
#